data_AF-A0A851GTB3-F1
#
_entry.id   AF-A0A851GTB3-F1
#
_cell.length_a   1.000
_cell.length_b   1.000
_cell.length_c   1.000
_cell.angle_alpha   90.00
_cell.angle_beta   90.00
_cell.angle_gamma   90.00
#
_symmetry.space_group_name_H-M   'P 1'
#
loop_
_entity.id
_entity.type
_entity.pdbx_description
1 polymer ?
#
loop_
_entity_poly.entity_id
_entity_poly.type
_entity_poly.pdbx_seq_one_letter_code
_entity_poly.pdbx_strand_id
1 'polypeptide(L)'
;METNTLTTTQNSRSQHPIRSINLIDGIFTTEEAKEILTNLYNSKINFHNMKNFSHQERYGSPHSASLARIQSLRISLQKVLDAIREAEKSNQMIKISSAVEMGFIGELQ
;
A
#
# COMPACT_ATOMS: atom_id res chain seq x y z
N MET A 1 3.11 24.05 -55.94
CA MET A 1 1.96 24.88 -55.55
C MET A 1 1.23 24.11 -54.46
N GLU A 2 1.07 24.76 -53.31
CA GLU A 2 0.09 24.52 -52.23
C GLU A 2 0.19 23.19 -51.46
N THR A 3 0.79 23.12 -50.27
CA THR A 3 0.39 23.61 -48.92
C THR A 3 -0.84 22.94 -48.30
N ASN A 4 -0.53 22.07 -47.33
CA ASN A 4 -0.98 22.11 -45.93
C ASN A 4 -2.48 22.00 -45.59
N THR A 5 -2.83 21.00 -44.77
CA THR A 5 -3.53 21.12 -43.46
C THR A 5 -3.64 19.69 -42.88
N LEU A 6 -2.94 19.27 -41.81
CA LEU A 6 -3.13 19.57 -40.37
C LEU A 6 -4.62 19.55 -39.98
N THR A 7 -5.13 18.59 -39.21
CA THR A 7 -5.02 18.49 -37.74
C THR A 7 -5.65 17.15 -37.28
N THR A 8 -4.99 16.29 -36.50
CA THR A 8 -4.80 16.34 -35.03
C THR A 8 -6.08 16.07 -34.22
N THR A 9 -6.08 14.98 -33.44
CA THR A 9 -6.55 14.92 -32.02
C THR A 9 -5.95 13.63 -31.41
N GLN A 10 -4.71 13.68 -30.91
CA GLN A 10 -4.36 13.87 -29.49
C GLN A 10 -5.00 12.85 -28.54
N ASN A 11 -4.19 11.93 -28.01
CA ASN A 11 -4.36 11.50 -26.62
C ASN A 11 -2.99 11.21 -25.99
N SER A 12 -2.29 12.29 -25.68
CA SER A 12 -1.11 12.33 -24.83
C SER A 12 -1.52 12.02 -23.37
N ARG A 13 -1.46 10.75 -22.96
CA ARG A 13 -1.44 10.42 -21.54
C ARG A 13 -0.02 10.63 -21.03
N SER A 14 0.15 11.65 -20.20
CA SER A 14 1.38 11.99 -19.49
C SER A 14 1.93 10.79 -18.72
N GLN A 15 2.90 10.08 -19.31
CA GLN A 15 3.65 8.99 -18.69
C GLN A 15 4.56 9.59 -17.61
N HIS A 16 4.09 9.66 -16.36
CA HIS A 16 4.98 9.94 -15.25
C HIS A 16 5.74 8.65 -14.93
N PRO A 17 7.08 8.69 -14.80
CA PRO A 17 7.86 7.49 -14.55
C PRO A 17 7.45 6.86 -13.21
N ILE A 18 7.02 5.60 -13.27
CA ILE A 18 6.78 4.79 -12.07
C ILE A 18 8.13 4.27 -11.59
N ARG A 19 8.47 4.56 -10.34
CA ARG A 19 9.67 4.04 -9.67
C ARG A 19 9.26 2.91 -8.74
N SER A 20 9.88 1.74 -8.89
CA SER A 20 9.70 0.59 -7.99
C SER A 20 10.89 0.49 -7.05
N ILE A 21 10.62 0.37 -5.75
CA ILE A 21 11.63 0.25 -4.69
C ILE A 21 11.33 -0.99 -3.86
N ASN A 22 12.28 -1.92 -3.79
CA ASN A 22 12.14 -3.12 -2.97
C ASN A 22 12.09 -2.76 -1.48
N LEU A 23 11.11 -3.34 -0.77
CA LEU A 23 10.93 -3.13 0.67
C LEU A 23 11.30 -4.39 1.47
N ILE A 24 10.93 -5.57 0.97
CA ILE A 24 11.25 -6.86 1.58
C ILE A 24 11.61 -7.82 0.45
N ASP A 25 12.73 -8.51 0.56
CA ASP A 25 13.09 -9.63 -0.30
C ASP A 25 13.93 -10.63 0.51
N GLY A 26 13.36 -11.80 0.79
CA GLY A 26 14.04 -12.79 1.61
C GLY A 26 13.22 -14.04 1.90
N ILE A 27 13.87 -14.99 2.57
CA ILE A 27 13.28 -16.22 3.09
C ILE A 27 13.38 -16.16 4.61
N PHE A 28 12.25 -16.36 5.28
CA PHE A 28 12.10 -16.16 6.71
C PHE A 28 11.52 -17.40 7.37
N THR A 29 11.83 -17.59 8.65
CA THR A 29 11.04 -18.48 9.51
C THR A 29 9.62 -17.94 9.67
N THR A 30 8.69 -18.78 10.10
CA THR A 30 7.30 -18.38 10.38
C THR A 30 7.21 -17.30 11.46
N GLU A 31 8.11 -17.34 12.46
CA GLU A 31 8.21 -16.35 13.52
C GLU A 31 8.69 -14.99 13.00
N GLU A 32 9.80 -14.97 12.25
CA GLU A 32 10.33 -13.75 11.63
C GLU A 32 9.32 -13.14 10.65
N ALA A 33 8.69 -13.96 9.80
CA ALA A 33 7.67 -13.53 8.87
C ALA A 33 6.47 -12.88 9.60
N LYS A 34 6.03 -13.49 10.70
CA LYS A 34 4.95 -12.96 11.54
C LYS A 34 5.32 -11.63 12.13
N GLU A 35 6.52 -11.49 12.69
CA GLU A 35 6.98 -10.24 13.28
C GLU A 35 7.05 -9.12 12.24
N ILE A 36 7.76 -9.34 11.13
CA ILE A 36 7.98 -8.35 10.07
C ILE A 36 6.63 -7.87 9.51
N LEU A 37 5.76 -8.79 9.11
CA LEU A 37 4.48 -8.43 8.48
C LEU A 37 3.53 -7.80 9.48
N THR A 38 3.46 -8.30 10.71
CA THR A 38 2.61 -7.70 11.76
C THR A 38 3.03 -6.27 12.05
N ASN A 39 4.34 -6.01 12.17
CA ASN A 39 4.88 -4.67 12.40
C ASN A 39 4.57 -3.71 11.24
N LEU A 40 4.66 -4.18 9.99
CA LEU A 40 4.33 -3.38 8.82
C LEU A 40 2.83 -2.99 8.79
N TYR A 41 1.93 -3.95 9.02
CA TYR A 41 0.49 -3.69 9.07
C TYR A 41 0.12 -2.77 10.25
N ASN A 42 0.69 -3.01 11.44
CA ASN A 42 0.44 -2.19 12.62
C ASN A 42 0.91 -0.75 12.43
N SER A 43 2.05 -0.54 11.79
CA SER A 43 2.53 0.81 11.46
C SER A 43 1.51 1.57 10.61
N LYS A 44 0.89 0.91 9.62
CA LYS A 44 -0.12 1.56 8.77
C LYS A 44 -1.46 1.75 9.48
N ILE A 45 -1.88 0.80 10.32
CA ILE A 45 -3.07 0.93 11.16
C ILE A 45 -2.90 2.13 12.11
N ASN A 46 -1.75 2.26 12.76
CA ASN A 46 -1.45 3.36 13.68
C ASN A 46 -1.46 4.72 12.98
N PHE A 47 -0.93 4.82 11.76
CA PHE A 47 -1.05 6.03 10.94
C PHE A 47 -2.52 6.47 10.76
N HIS A 48 -3.42 5.53 10.45
CA HIS A 48 -4.84 5.84 10.28
C HIS A 48 -5.55 6.14 11.60
N ASN A 49 -5.18 5.47 12.69
CA ASN A 49 -5.68 5.77 14.03
C ASN A 49 -5.33 7.21 14.42
N MET A 50 -4.07 7.61 14.24
CA MET A 50 -3.61 8.96 14.55
C MET A 50 -4.32 10.01 13.69
N LYS A 51 -4.53 9.72 12.40
CA LYS A 51 -5.31 10.59 11.50
C LYS A 51 -6.77 10.72 11.94
N ASN A 52 -7.40 9.61 12.35
CA ASN A 52 -8.77 9.63 12.87
C ASN A 52 -8.86 10.45 14.16
N PHE A 53 -7.95 10.21 15.10
CA PHE A 53 -7.87 10.95 16.35
C PHE A 53 -7.72 12.45 16.10
N SER A 54 -6.76 12.84 15.25
CA SER A 54 -6.54 14.25 14.88
C SER A 54 -7.78 14.91 14.26
N HIS A 55 -8.56 14.17 13.47
CA HIS A 55 -9.80 14.67 12.87
C HIS A 55 -10.91 14.81 13.91
N GLN A 56 -11.03 13.84 14.82
CA GLN A 56 -12.00 13.87 15.90
C GLN A 56 -11.76 15.04 16.85
N GLU A 57 -10.51 15.32 17.20
CA GLU A 57 -10.16 16.47 18.04
C GLU A 57 -10.49 17.81 17.37
N ARG A 58 -10.32 17.92 16.04
CA ARG A 58 -10.54 19.18 15.30
C ARG A 58 -12.01 19.43 14.95
N TYR A 59 -12.75 18.37 14.62
CA TYR A 59 -14.08 18.48 14.01
C TYR A 59 -15.17 17.76 14.81
N GLY A 60 -14.85 17.21 15.97
CA GLY A 60 -15.79 16.49 16.83
C GLY A 60 -16.38 15.21 16.22
N SER A 61 -15.82 14.74 15.11
CA SER A 61 -16.39 13.64 14.32
C SER A 61 -15.32 12.66 13.81
N PRO A 62 -15.66 11.37 13.64
CA PRO A 62 -14.71 10.39 13.14
C PRO A 62 -14.34 10.62 11.67
N HIS A 63 -13.10 10.28 11.32
CA HIS A 63 -12.64 10.26 9.92
C HIS A 63 -13.01 8.91 9.28
N SER A 64 -14.18 8.85 8.65
CA SER A 64 -14.76 7.63 8.06
C SER A 64 -13.79 6.86 7.15
N ALA A 65 -13.04 7.57 6.30
CA ALA A 65 -12.04 6.95 5.42
C ALA A 65 -10.88 6.29 6.18
N SER A 66 -10.47 6.84 7.33
CA SER A 66 -9.46 6.19 8.18
C SER A 66 -10.03 4.93 8.82
N LEU A 67 -11.26 4.98 9.34
CA LEU A 67 -11.91 3.82 9.97
C LEU A 67 -12.09 2.66 8.97
N ALA A 68 -12.56 2.96 7.76
CA ALA A 68 -12.68 1.97 6.69
C ALA A 68 -11.32 1.34 6.36
N ARG A 69 -10.26 2.16 6.31
CA ARG A 69 -8.92 1.65 6.02
C ARG A 69 -8.35 0.80 7.14
N ILE A 70 -8.57 1.15 8.41
CA ILE A 70 -8.19 0.35 9.57
C ILE A 70 -8.84 -1.04 9.52
N GLN A 71 -10.15 -1.10 9.25
CA GLN A 71 -10.85 -2.38 9.13
C GLN A 71 -10.30 -3.25 8.00
N SER A 72 -10.09 -2.66 6.81
CA SER A 72 -9.48 -3.36 5.68
C SER A 72 -8.09 -3.91 6.01
N LEU A 73 -7.24 -3.13 6.69
CA LEU A 73 -5.90 -3.57 7.09
C LEU A 73 -5.93 -4.69 8.13
N ARG A 74 -6.86 -4.67 9.08
CA ARG A 74 -7.04 -5.76 10.06
C ARG A 74 -7.47 -7.06 9.40
N ILE A 75 -8.37 -6.99 8.42
CA ILE A 75 -8.80 -8.17 7.64
C ILE A 75 -7.62 -8.72 6.84
N SER A 76 -6.84 -7.87 6.19
CA SER A 76 -5.64 -8.29 5.46
C SER A 76 -4.57 -8.91 6.38
N LEU A 77 -4.34 -8.33 7.56
CA LEU A 77 -3.43 -8.89 8.55
C LEU A 77 -3.89 -10.28 9.01
N GLN A 78 -5.20 -10.48 9.23
CA GLN A 78 -5.72 -11.80 9.59
C GLN A 78 -5.42 -12.85 8.51
N LYS A 79 -5.63 -12.52 7.23
CA LYS A 79 -5.29 -13.41 6.11
C LYS A 79 -3.81 -13.76 6.07
N VAL A 80 -2.94 -12.79 6.37
CA VAL A 80 -1.49 -13.02 6.47
C VAL A 80 -1.16 -13.99 7.61
N LEU A 81 -1.75 -13.78 8.80
CA LEU A 81 -1.54 -14.66 9.95
C LEU A 81 -2.05 -16.08 9.69
N ASP A 82 -3.15 -16.24 8.96
CA ASP A 82 -3.67 -17.54 8.58
C ASP A 82 -2.72 -18.27 7.60
N ALA A 83 -2.18 -17.56 6.60
CA ALA A 83 -1.18 -18.13 5.68
C ALA A 83 0.12 -18.53 6.39
N ILE A 84 0.58 -17.75 7.38
CA ILE A 84 1.75 -18.10 8.19
C ILE A 84 1.47 -19.37 9.02
N ARG A 85 0.27 -19.49 9.59
CA ARG A 85 -0.13 -20.67 10.36
C ARG A 85 -0.18 -21.93 9.49
N GLU A 86 -0.55 -21.81 8.23
CA GLU A 86 -0.49 -22.92 7.27
C GLU A 86 0.95 -23.37 7.04
N ALA A 87 1.88 -22.42 6.79
CA ALA A 87 3.30 -22.72 6.65
C ALA A 87 3.90 -23.37 7.91
N GLU A 88 3.50 -22.90 9.09
CA GLU A 88 3.91 -23.43 10.40
C GLU A 88 3.49 -24.90 10.58
N LYS A 89 2.25 -25.25 10.22
CA LYS A 89 1.76 -26.64 10.28
C LYS A 89 2.54 -27.59 9.37
N SER A 90 3.03 -27.08 8.24
CA SER A 90 3.85 -27.83 7.29
C SER A 90 5.36 -27.72 7.54
N ASN A 91 5.78 -27.03 8.61
CA ASN A 91 7.18 -26.75 8.93
C ASN A 91 7.97 -26.13 7.75
N GLN A 92 7.35 -25.19 7.04
CA GLN A 92 7.91 -24.53 5.86
C GLN A 92 8.45 -23.14 6.19
N MET A 93 9.55 -22.75 5.53
CA MET A 93 9.98 -21.36 5.48
C MET A 93 9.12 -20.55 4.51
N ILE A 94 9.04 -19.24 4.73
CA ILE A 94 8.20 -18.34 3.95
C ILE A 94 9.09 -17.40 3.13
N LYS A 95 8.91 -17.41 1.81
CA LYS A 95 9.49 -16.38 0.93
C LYS A 95 8.58 -15.16 0.91
N ILE A 96 9.12 -13.99 1.23
CA ILE A 96 8.39 -12.71 1.19
C ILE A 96 9.09 -11.78 0.22
N SER A 97 8.34 -11.27 -0.75
CA SER A 97 8.79 -10.21 -1.67
C SER A 97 7.76 -9.08 -1.70
N SER A 98 8.21 -7.85 -1.51
CA SER A 98 7.36 -6.66 -1.63
C SER A 98 8.14 -5.47 -2.19
N ALA A 99 7.45 -4.66 -2.98
CA ALA A 99 7.98 -3.42 -3.53
C ALA A 99 6.96 -2.29 -3.35
N VAL A 100 7.46 -1.07 -3.21
CA VAL A 100 6.68 0.15 -3.24
C VAL A 100 6.80 0.74 -4.63
N GLU A 101 5.67 0.88 -5.31
CA GLU A 101 5.58 1.56 -6.60
C GLU A 101 5.11 3.00 -6.40
N MET A 102 5.88 3.95 -6.93
CA MET A 102 5.59 5.38 -6.84
C MET A 102 5.47 5.97 -8.24
N GLY A 103 4.26 6.43 -8.57
CA GLY A 103 4.02 7.32 -9.70
C GLY A 103 3.84 8.75 -9.20
N PHE A 104 4.46 9.71 -9.88
CA PHE A 104 4.20 11.13 -9.64
C PHE A 104 2.91 11.52 -10.38
N ILE A 105 2.02 12.28 -9.73
CA ILE A 105 0.77 12.71 -10.34
C ILE A 105 0.64 14.22 -10.16
N GLY A 106 0.73 14.96 -11.26
CA GLY A 106 0.51 16.41 -11.32
C GLY A 106 1.54 17.26 -10.57
N GLU A 107 1.28 18.57 -10.54
CA GLU A 107 2.01 19.56 -9.75
C GLU A 107 1.13 20.02 -8.59
N LEU A 108 1.72 20.27 -7.40
CA LEU A 108 1.00 20.93 -6.30
C LEU A 108 0.74 22.39 -6.71
N GLN A 109 -0.52 22.73 -6.96
CA GLN A 109 -0.99 24.11 -7.16
C GLN A 109 -1.07 24.86 -5.82
#